data_AF-A0A2W6C956-F1
#
_entry.id   AF-A0A2W6C956-F1
#
_cell.length_a   1.000
_cell.length_b   1.000
_cell.length_c   1.000
_cell.angle_alpha   90.00
_cell.angle_beta   90.00
_cell.angle_gamma   90.00
#
_symmetry.space_group_name_H-M   'P 1'
#
loop_
_entity.id
_entity.type
_entity.pdbx_description
1 polymer ?
#
loop_
_entity_poly.entity_id
_entity_poly.type
_entity_poly.pdbx_seq_one_letter_code
_entity_poly.pdbx_strand_id
1 'polypeptide(L)'
;MSTTLERAGWTSLHCFLHWSARDFDEFLTGSVRPVLDGARADGALADWFYIRYWEGGPHLRLRARDVRDPHRMRCLLARRVAASARPVLDLTRESFPPTARRQSAWFSHGAVEEIEYRPETRRYGGPDALPVMERVFCRSTEIALDALAAAPQSRLTAALGLVYATALGLGLDDLATARWLRGAAGAWRWSTDVPMLPAATVLGNATRTLSANADGLRDRLAALRSGWDRHGGVEGRWARVVADAHGELAGSDTPADGRWLIPWASQAHMLCNRLGVQPDEERALCWLISGALLGHTEPDAFLADSATSADRVFLERSKLLPGLRGQVPPATSPPDATSQWPAQAVVDLPGGPPPDVPIGAAIELRQSARRFVGPVRAAEIGTLVRTAFAARRARTIRRPEGSVTFPLRGYPSAGGMYLTQLRLLVADVDGIEPGDYRVDPIQAQLHRLGEHPALDELAATSTWFVADPATSDAVDAGAIDISRTPAMLVLSVDLDRARAKYGVRALRFALLEAGHLAQNLVLVAAAARLASITIGGFYDDVVHELLGIDGVGESVQYLIPLGSARDPGGLSGTTTTES
;
A
#
# COMPACT_ATOMS: atom_id res chain seq x y z
N MET A 1 -29.34 31.12 4.34
CA MET A 1 -30.24 30.46 3.39
C MET A 1 -29.52 29.23 2.86
N SER A 2 -29.89 28.04 3.34
CA SER A 2 -29.30 26.78 2.90
C SER A 2 -29.97 26.40 1.59
N THR A 3 -29.30 26.68 0.46
CA THR A 3 -29.68 26.14 -0.84
C THR A 3 -29.37 24.66 -0.83
N THR A 4 -30.42 23.86 -0.68
CA THR A 4 -30.39 22.43 -0.94
C THR A 4 -30.05 22.27 -2.43
N LEU A 5 -28.79 21.95 -2.74
CA LEU A 5 -28.38 21.53 -4.09
C LEU A 5 -29.23 20.31 -4.46
N GLU A 6 -30.20 20.49 -5.36
CA GLU A 6 -30.87 19.37 -6.01
C GLU A 6 -29.78 18.49 -6.63
N ARG A 7 -29.72 17.21 -6.21
CA ARG A 7 -28.77 16.25 -6.75
C ARG A 7 -29.03 16.10 -8.25
N ALA A 8 -27.97 16.19 -9.05
CA ALA A 8 -28.04 15.96 -10.49
C ALA A 8 -28.64 14.56 -10.79
N GLY A 9 -29.50 14.49 -11.80
CA GLY A 9 -30.17 13.24 -12.17
C GLY A 9 -29.25 12.35 -12.98
N TRP A 10 -28.67 11.32 -12.36
CA TRP A 10 -27.87 10.32 -13.07
C TRP A 10 -28.73 9.17 -13.57
N THR A 11 -28.75 8.96 -14.88
CA THR A 11 -29.23 7.72 -15.50
C THR A 11 -28.09 6.70 -15.56
N SER A 12 -28.28 5.53 -14.97
CA SER A 12 -27.28 4.46 -14.96
C SER A 12 -27.72 3.22 -15.71
N LEU A 13 -27.02 2.97 -16.82
CA LEU A 13 -27.26 1.85 -17.72
C LEU A 13 -26.08 0.88 -17.63
N HIS A 14 -26.35 -0.41 -17.46
CA HIS A 14 -25.36 -1.47 -17.41
C HIS A 14 -25.53 -2.30 -18.68
N CYS A 15 -24.54 -2.21 -19.58
CA CYS A 15 -24.52 -2.95 -20.84
C CYS A 15 -23.66 -4.20 -20.66
N PHE A 16 -24.25 -5.40 -20.66
CA PHE A 16 -23.53 -6.66 -20.49
C PHE A 16 -22.89 -7.12 -21.80
N LEU A 17 -21.55 -7.14 -21.82
CA LEU A 17 -20.72 -7.26 -23.01
C LEU A 17 -19.64 -8.35 -22.80
N HIS A 18 -19.98 -9.60 -23.11
CA HIS A 18 -19.04 -10.73 -23.09
C HIS A 18 -18.13 -10.72 -24.32
N TRP A 19 -17.31 -9.67 -24.47
CA TRP A 19 -16.37 -9.49 -25.58
C TRP A 19 -14.93 -9.52 -25.11
N SER A 20 -13.99 -9.73 -26.04
CA SER A 20 -12.56 -9.54 -25.77
C SER A 20 -12.27 -8.10 -25.38
N ALA A 21 -11.18 -7.85 -24.65
CA ALA A 21 -10.80 -6.48 -24.28
C ALA A 21 -10.62 -5.57 -25.50
N ARG A 22 -10.06 -6.11 -26.60
CA ARG A 22 -9.91 -5.39 -27.87
C ARG A 22 -11.26 -5.02 -28.46
N ASP A 23 -12.17 -5.99 -28.54
CA ASP A 23 -13.51 -5.78 -29.09
C ASP A 23 -14.31 -4.75 -28.28
N PHE A 24 -14.15 -4.80 -26.96
CA PHE A 24 -14.74 -3.83 -26.05
C PHE A 24 -14.19 -2.42 -26.29
N ASP A 25 -12.88 -2.26 -26.48
CA ASP A 25 -12.24 -0.96 -26.76
C ASP A 25 -12.72 -0.36 -28.09
N GLU A 26 -12.79 -1.19 -29.14
CA GLU A 26 -13.28 -0.78 -30.45
C GLU A 26 -14.78 -0.42 -30.41
N PHE A 27 -15.59 -1.13 -29.62
CA PHE A 27 -17.01 -0.78 -29.42
C PHE A 27 -17.17 0.53 -28.65
N LEU A 28 -16.39 0.73 -27.59
CA LEU A 28 -16.39 1.96 -26.82
C LEU A 28 -16.04 3.17 -27.67
N THR A 29 -14.93 3.09 -28.40
CA THR A 29 -14.41 4.21 -29.20
C THR A 29 -15.21 4.44 -30.49
N GLY A 30 -15.65 3.37 -31.16
CA GLY A 30 -16.33 3.46 -32.45
C GLY A 30 -17.86 3.54 -32.40
N SER A 31 -18.51 3.11 -31.32
CA SER A 31 -19.98 3.04 -31.22
C SER A 31 -20.56 3.80 -30.04
N VAL A 32 -20.03 3.61 -28.83
CA VAL A 32 -20.58 4.25 -27.62
C VAL A 32 -20.22 5.74 -27.60
N ARG A 33 -18.94 6.07 -27.78
CA ARG A 33 -18.45 7.45 -27.75
C ARG A 33 -19.19 8.37 -28.74
N PRO A 34 -19.32 8.04 -30.04
CA PRO A 34 -20.01 8.93 -30.98
C PRO A 34 -21.48 9.18 -30.62
N VAL A 35 -22.16 8.18 -30.04
CA VAL A 35 -23.55 8.30 -29.61
C VAL A 35 -23.68 9.26 -28.43
N LEU A 36 -22.85 9.11 -27.41
CA LEU A 36 -22.95 9.92 -26.19
C LEU A 36 -22.38 11.32 -26.37
N ASP A 37 -21.28 11.47 -27.11
CA ASP A 37 -20.73 12.77 -27.45
C ASP A 37 -21.69 13.54 -28.37
N GLY A 38 -22.34 12.87 -29.33
CA GLY A 38 -23.40 13.45 -30.14
C GLY A 38 -24.61 13.88 -29.31
N ALA A 39 -25.10 13.00 -28.43
CA ALA A 39 -26.19 13.33 -27.51
C ALA A 39 -25.86 14.51 -26.59
N ARG A 40 -24.61 14.63 -26.15
CA ARG A 40 -24.13 15.79 -25.38
C ARG A 40 -24.11 17.07 -26.21
N ALA A 41 -23.60 17.00 -27.44
CA ALA A 41 -23.57 18.14 -28.36
C ALA A 41 -24.97 18.66 -28.71
N ASP A 42 -25.95 17.75 -28.85
CA ASP A 42 -27.35 18.07 -29.11
C ASP A 42 -28.13 18.47 -27.83
N GLY A 43 -27.46 18.49 -26.67
CA GLY A 43 -28.03 18.83 -25.37
C GLY A 43 -29.01 17.80 -24.82
N ALA A 44 -29.05 16.58 -25.35
CA ALA A 44 -29.90 15.47 -24.90
C ALA A 44 -29.43 14.83 -23.59
N LEU A 45 -28.18 15.08 -23.20
CA LEU A 45 -27.60 14.81 -21.88
C LEU A 45 -26.61 15.91 -21.51
N ALA A 46 -26.33 16.11 -20.23
CA ALA A 46 -25.38 17.11 -19.76
C ALA A 46 -23.92 16.61 -19.80
N ASP A 47 -23.67 15.40 -19.30
CA ASP A 47 -22.34 14.78 -19.33
C ASP A 47 -22.41 13.27 -19.12
N TRP A 48 -21.31 12.55 -19.32
CA TRP A 48 -21.31 11.10 -19.14
C TRP A 48 -19.93 10.55 -18.76
N PHE A 49 -19.95 9.40 -18.08
CA PHE A 49 -18.76 8.60 -17.84
C PHE A 49 -19.07 7.11 -17.88
N TYR A 50 -18.03 6.28 -17.99
CA TYR A 50 -18.16 4.83 -17.90
C TYR A 50 -17.19 4.20 -16.93
N ILE A 51 -17.50 2.96 -16.55
CA ILE A 51 -16.66 2.06 -15.74
C ILE A 51 -16.73 0.67 -16.36
N ARG A 52 -15.59 -0.02 -16.42
CA ARG A 52 -15.54 -1.45 -16.79
C ARG A 52 -15.73 -2.29 -15.54
N TYR A 53 -16.62 -3.27 -15.59
CA TYR A 53 -16.98 -4.05 -14.41
C TYR A 53 -17.36 -5.48 -14.77
N TRP A 54 -17.47 -6.35 -13.77
CA TRP A 54 -17.63 -7.80 -13.98
C TRP A 54 -18.78 -8.44 -13.19
N GLU A 55 -19.29 -7.82 -12.12
CA GLU A 55 -20.37 -8.43 -11.32
C GLU A 55 -21.65 -8.64 -12.14
N GLY A 56 -22.18 -9.87 -12.16
CA GLY A 56 -23.30 -10.26 -13.02
C GLY A 56 -22.91 -10.55 -14.47
N GLY A 57 -21.61 -10.59 -14.78
CA GLY A 57 -21.03 -10.75 -16.13
C GLY A 57 -20.25 -9.51 -16.55
N PRO A 58 -19.22 -9.62 -17.43
CA PRO A 58 -18.51 -8.45 -17.96
C PRO A 58 -19.46 -7.42 -18.55
N HIS A 59 -19.40 -6.18 -18.08
CA HIS A 59 -20.30 -5.12 -18.50
C HIS A 59 -19.68 -3.73 -18.43
N LEU A 60 -20.28 -2.83 -19.19
CA LEU A 60 -20.04 -1.40 -19.15
C LEU A 60 -21.07 -0.75 -18.24
N ARG A 61 -20.64 -0.16 -17.13
CA ARG A 61 -21.48 0.73 -16.31
C ARG A 61 -21.40 2.13 -16.88
N LEU A 62 -22.42 2.53 -17.63
CA LEU A 62 -22.56 3.84 -18.22
C LEU A 62 -23.38 4.72 -17.27
N ARG A 63 -22.91 5.94 -17.05
CA ARG A 63 -23.56 6.95 -16.23
C ARG A 63 -23.70 8.20 -17.08
N ALA A 64 -24.94 8.63 -17.30
CA ALA A 64 -25.25 9.82 -18.08
C ALA A 64 -26.07 10.78 -17.22
N ARG A 65 -25.64 12.04 -17.18
CA ARG A 65 -26.22 13.09 -16.33
C ARG A 65 -27.29 13.85 -17.10
N ASP A 66 -28.42 14.12 -16.45
CA ASP A 66 -29.54 14.93 -16.94
C ASP A 66 -30.03 14.50 -18.34
N VAL A 67 -30.24 13.19 -18.51
CA VAL A 67 -30.71 12.62 -19.79
C VAL A 67 -32.17 12.98 -20.01
N ARG A 68 -32.49 13.57 -21.17
CA ARG A 68 -33.87 13.97 -21.52
C ARG A 68 -34.82 12.79 -21.69
N ASP A 69 -34.34 11.70 -22.28
CA ASP A 69 -35.11 10.47 -22.55
C ASP A 69 -34.26 9.22 -22.24
N PRO A 70 -34.25 8.77 -20.97
CA PRO A 70 -33.50 7.59 -20.54
C PRO A 70 -33.88 6.31 -21.30
N HIS A 71 -35.17 6.13 -21.61
CA HIS A 71 -35.68 4.96 -22.30
C HIS A 71 -35.14 4.89 -23.74
N ARG A 72 -35.17 6.01 -24.47
CA ARG A 72 -34.60 6.09 -25.81
C ARG A 72 -33.10 5.83 -25.82
N MET A 73 -32.36 6.36 -24.83
CA MET A 73 -30.92 6.11 -24.69
C MET A 73 -30.63 4.61 -24.50
N ARG A 74 -31.36 3.94 -23.59
CA ARG A 74 -31.27 2.50 -23.37
C ARG A 74 -31.54 1.71 -24.65
N CYS A 75 -32.63 2.00 -25.34
CA CYS A 75 -32.99 1.34 -26.61
C CYS A 75 -31.93 1.56 -27.69
N LEU A 76 -31.34 2.75 -27.77
CA LEU A 76 -30.27 3.06 -28.73
C LEU A 76 -29.02 2.24 -28.43
N LEU A 77 -28.57 2.18 -27.18
CA LEU A 77 -27.41 1.38 -26.77
C LEU A 77 -27.64 -0.11 -27.04
N ALA A 78 -28.81 -0.66 -26.68
CA ALA A 78 -29.14 -2.05 -26.96
C ALA A 78 -29.07 -2.38 -28.46
N ARG A 79 -29.58 -1.49 -29.32
CA ARG A 79 -29.46 -1.64 -30.78
C ARG A 79 -28.02 -1.61 -31.27
N ARG A 80 -27.16 -0.76 -30.68
CA ARG A 80 -25.73 -0.69 -31.04
C ARG A 80 -24.99 -1.97 -30.66
N VAL A 81 -25.30 -2.54 -29.49
CA VAL A 81 -24.73 -3.82 -29.07
C VAL A 81 -25.18 -4.94 -30.01
N ALA A 82 -26.49 -5.05 -30.28
CA ALA A 82 -27.03 -6.06 -31.18
C ALA A 82 -26.50 -5.95 -32.62
N ALA A 83 -26.20 -4.74 -33.09
CA ALA A 83 -25.62 -4.51 -34.43
C ALA A 83 -24.11 -4.82 -34.50
N SER A 84 -23.43 -5.00 -33.35
CA SER A 84 -22.01 -5.32 -33.32
C SER A 84 -21.81 -6.81 -33.57
N ALA A 85 -21.52 -7.18 -34.83
CA ALA A 85 -21.24 -8.56 -35.23
C ALA A 85 -19.84 -9.01 -34.75
N ARG A 86 -19.64 -9.07 -33.43
CA ARG A 86 -18.37 -9.42 -32.78
C ARG A 86 -18.45 -10.80 -32.11
N PRO A 87 -17.35 -11.56 -32.04
CA PRO A 87 -17.34 -12.84 -31.34
C PRO A 87 -17.70 -12.70 -29.87
N VAL A 88 -18.72 -13.43 -29.43
CA VAL A 88 -19.15 -13.47 -28.02
C VAL A 88 -18.37 -14.56 -27.31
N LEU A 89 -17.72 -14.19 -26.20
CA LEU A 89 -17.01 -15.14 -25.36
C LEU A 89 -18.00 -15.97 -24.56
N ASP A 90 -17.77 -17.28 -24.51
CA ASP A 90 -18.53 -18.20 -23.69
C ASP A 90 -18.04 -18.09 -22.24
N LEU A 91 -18.65 -17.18 -21.49
CA LEU A 91 -18.31 -16.86 -20.11
C LEU A 91 -19.43 -17.32 -19.18
N THR A 92 -19.08 -18.19 -18.24
CA THR A 92 -19.98 -18.63 -17.19
C THR A 92 -19.56 -18.01 -15.85
N ARG A 93 -20.50 -18.01 -14.90
CA ARG A 93 -20.23 -17.60 -13.51
C ARG A 93 -19.07 -18.39 -12.88
N GLU A 94 -18.80 -19.60 -13.37
CA GLU A 94 -17.74 -20.48 -12.86
C GLU A 94 -16.34 -20.00 -13.24
N SER A 95 -16.23 -19.25 -14.34
CA SER A 95 -14.98 -18.65 -14.86
C SER A 95 -14.50 -17.43 -14.05
N PHE A 96 -15.23 -17.02 -13.01
CA PHE A 96 -14.95 -15.82 -12.22
C PHE A 96 -14.66 -16.16 -10.75
N PRO A 97 -14.07 -15.21 -9.97
CA PRO A 97 -13.70 -15.45 -8.58
C PRO A 97 -14.86 -15.97 -7.73
N PRO A 98 -14.61 -16.67 -6.61
CA PRO A 98 -15.66 -17.24 -5.76
C PRO A 98 -16.73 -16.22 -5.29
N THR A 99 -16.38 -14.94 -5.19
CA THR A 99 -17.31 -13.84 -4.90
C THR A 99 -18.40 -13.69 -5.98
N ALA A 100 -18.06 -13.92 -7.25
CA ALA A 100 -18.99 -13.96 -8.38
C ALA A 100 -20.05 -15.06 -8.22
N ARG A 101 -19.68 -16.17 -7.58
CA ARG A 101 -20.56 -17.34 -7.40
C ARG A 101 -21.70 -17.08 -6.40
N ARG A 102 -21.53 -16.08 -5.53
CA ARG A 102 -22.52 -15.67 -4.53
C ARG A 102 -23.55 -14.67 -5.07
N GLN A 103 -23.38 -14.18 -6.29
CA GLN A 103 -24.31 -13.23 -6.89
C GLN A 103 -25.59 -13.92 -7.34
N SER A 104 -26.73 -13.27 -7.17
CA SER A 104 -28.05 -13.85 -7.48
C SER A 104 -28.33 -13.90 -8.99
N ALA A 105 -27.88 -12.91 -9.77
CA ALA A 105 -28.14 -12.81 -11.21
C ALA A 105 -26.85 -12.91 -12.06
N TRP A 106 -26.94 -13.53 -13.24
CA TRP A 106 -25.91 -13.51 -14.30
C TRP A 106 -26.63 -13.12 -15.58
N PHE A 107 -26.20 -12.03 -16.21
CA PHE A 107 -26.89 -11.46 -17.37
C PHE A 107 -26.30 -11.99 -18.67
N SER A 108 -27.15 -12.13 -19.68
CA SER A 108 -26.73 -12.55 -21.01
C SER A 108 -26.03 -11.40 -21.74
N HIS A 109 -25.12 -11.76 -22.65
CA HIS A 109 -24.56 -10.81 -23.62
C HIS A 109 -25.68 -10.01 -24.32
N GLY A 110 -25.51 -8.70 -24.43
CA GLY A 110 -26.45 -7.79 -25.08
C GLY A 110 -27.53 -7.21 -24.17
N ALA A 111 -27.67 -7.68 -22.93
CA ALA A 111 -28.60 -7.08 -21.97
C ALA A 111 -28.18 -5.64 -21.63
N VAL A 112 -29.16 -4.73 -21.60
CA VAL A 112 -28.97 -3.35 -21.16
C VAL A 112 -29.99 -3.04 -20.08
N GLU A 113 -29.50 -3.01 -18.85
CA GLU A 113 -30.33 -2.87 -17.65
C GLU A 113 -30.15 -1.51 -17.00
N GLU A 114 -31.24 -0.97 -16.47
CA GLU A 114 -31.20 0.24 -15.66
C GLU A 114 -31.05 -0.16 -14.19
N ILE A 115 -29.91 0.20 -13.60
CA ILE A 115 -29.55 -0.18 -12.22
C ILE A 115 -29.09 1.09 -11.51
N GLU A 116 -29.71 1.41 -10.38
CA GLU A 116 -29.51 2.64 -9.59
C GLU A 116 -28.03 2.99 -9.39
N TYR A 117 -27.69 4.27 -9.59
CA TYR A 117 -26.37 4.80 -9.27
C TYR A 117 -26.28 5.19 -7.79
N ARG A 118 -25.47 4.46 -7.03
CA ARG A 118 -25.12 4.77 -5.65
C ARG A 118 -23.65 5.20 -5.56
N PRO A 119 -23.33 6.48 -5.40
CA PRO A 119 -21.94 6.96 -5.38
C PRO A 119 -21.22 6.58 -4.08
N GLU A 120 -19.94 6.19 -4.19
CA GLU A 120 -19.02 5.93 -3.07
C GLU A 120 -18.55 7.23 -2.40
N THR A 121 -19.49 8.01 -1.85
CA THR A 121 -19.28 9.39 -1.38
C THR A 121 -18.07 9.53 -0.44
N ARG A 122 -17.90 8.60 0.51
CA ARG A 122 -16.78 8.64 1.48
C ARG A 122 -15.41 8.44 0.81
N ARG A 123 -15.31 7.54 -0.18
CA ARG A 123 -14.06 7.25 -0.90
C ARG A 123 -13.57 8.46 -1.68
N TYR A 124 -14.49 9.24 -2.21
CA TYR A 124 -14.21 10.42 -3.05
C TYR A 124 -14.22 11.74 -2.26
N GLY A 125 -13.89 11.72 -0.97
CA GLY A 125 -13.65 12.94 -0.18
C GLY A 125 -14.89 13.54 0.50
N GLY A 126 -16.03 12.86 0.44
CA GLY A 126 -17.27 13.29 1.10
C GLY A 126 -18.27 13.98 0.16
N PRO A 127 -19.45 14.37 0.69
CA PRO A 127 -20.55 14.92 -0.11
C PRO A 127 -20.18 16.18 -0.88
N ASP A 128 -19.36 17.06 -0.29
CA ASP A 128 -18.98 18.33 -0.90
C ASP A 128 -17.97 18.16 -2.04
N ALA A 129 -17.12 17.14 -1.96
CA ALA A 129 -16.13 16.84 -2.98
C ALA A 129 -16.69 16.03 -4.15
N LEU A 130 -17.74 15.24 -3.90
CA LEU A 130 -18.29 14.30 -4.87
C LEU A 130 -18.68 14.95 -6.22
N PRO A 131 -19.33 16.14 -6.28
CA PRO A 131 -19.64 16.78 -7.56
C PRO A 131 -18.41 17.12 -8.41
N VAL A 132 -17.29 17.48 -7.76
CA VAL A 132 -16.02 17.72 -8.46
C VAL A 132 -15.47 16.39 -8.99
N MET A 133 -15.47 15.35 -8.16
CA MET A 133 -14.99 14.02 -8.51
C MET A 133 -15.80 13.37 -9.64
N GLU A 134 -17.11 13.61 -9.70
CA GLU A 134 -17.98 13.19 -10.79
C GLU A 134 -17.66 13.92 -12.10
N ARG A 135 -17.33 15.22 -12.06
CA ARG A 135 -16.84 15.92 -13.26
C ARG A 135 -15.52 15.33 -13.74
N VAL A 136 -14.61 15.00 -12.81
CA VAL A 136 -13.34 14.33 -13.12
C VAL A 136 -13.58 12.95 -13.75
N PHE A 137 -14.62 12.20 -13.36
CA PHE A 137 -14.99 10.95 -14.03
C PHE A 137 -15.37 11.16 -15.50
N CYS A 138 -16.08 12.24 -15.82
CA CYS A 138 -16.42 12.57 -17.20
C CYS A 138 -15.17 12.98 -18.00
N ARG A 139 -14.30 13.82 -17.42
CA ARG A 139 -13.06 14.24 -18.09
C ARG A 139 -12.08 13.08 -18.30
N SER A 140 -11.91 12.21 -17.30
CA SER A 140 -11.08 11.00 -17.42
C SER A 140 -11.65 10.00 -18.45
N THR A 141 -12.97 9.99 -18.67
CA THR A 141 -13.60 9.24 -19.77
C THR A 141 -13.13 9.74 -21.13
N GLU A 142 -13.11 11.05 -21.36
CA GLU A 142 -12.63 11.64 -22.61
C GLU A 142 -11.14 11.33 -22.83
N ILE A 143 -10.31 11.56 -21.81
CA ILE A 143 -8.87 11.28 -21.85
C ILE A 143 -8.60 9.80 -22.15
N ALA A 144 -9.30 8.87 -21.48
CA ALA A 144 -9.10 7.45 -21.69
C ALA A 144 -9.51 7.03 -23.12
N LEU A 145 -10.62 7.56 -23.64
CA LEU A 145 -11.07 7.25 -25.00
C LEU A 145 -10.15 7.84 -26.07
N ASP A 146 -9.58 9.02 -25.84
CA ASP A 146 -8.56 9.61 -26.72
C ASP A 146 -7.29 8.75 -26.73
N ALA A 147 -6.83 8.31 -25.56
CA ALA A 147 -5.66 7.44 -25.44
C ALA A 147 -5.87 6.08 -26.12
N LEU A 148 -7.04 5.46 -25.91
CA LEU A 148 -7.40 4.20 -26.56
C LEU A 148 -7.54 4.33 -28.08
N ALA A 149 -8.06 5.46 -28.58
CA ALA A 149 -8.17 5.71 -30.01
C ALA A 149 -6.80 5.95 -30.67
N ALA A 150 -5.87 6.61 -29.97
CA ALA A 150 -4.55 6.96 -30.52
C ALA A 150 -3.60 5.75 -30.59
N ALA A 151 -3.58 4.89 -29.57
CA ALA A 151 -2.63 3.77 -29.50
C ALA A 151 -3.20 2.58 -28.69
N PRO A 152 -4.19 1.84 -29.23
CA PRO A 152 -4.88 0.78 -28.49
C PRO A 152 -3.95 -0.37 -28.04
N GLN A 153 -2.87 -0.62 -28.81
CA GLN A 153 -1.86 -1.64 -28.49
C GLN A 153 -0.83 -1.20 -27.44
N SER A 154 -0.88 0.05 -26.98
CA SER A 154 0.08 0.63 -26.03
C SER A 154 -0.61 1.17 -24.77
N ARG A 155 -1.72 0.54 -24.35
CA ARG A 155 -2.51 1.01 -23.19
C ARG A 155 -1.71 1.16 -21.91
N LEU A 156 -0.79 0.24 -21.61
CA LEU A 156 0.06 0.31 -20.40
C LEU A 156 1.02 1.50 -20.48
N THR A 157 1.55 1.79 -21.66
CA THR A 157 2.39 2.95 -21.92
C THR A 157 1.61 4.26 -21.76
N ALA A 158 0.36 4.31 -22.23
CA ALA A 158 -0.52 5.46 -22.02
C ALA A 158 -0.88 5.61 -20.53
N ALA A 159 -1.23 4.52 -19.86
CA ALA A 159 -1.54 4.50 -18.43
C ALA A 159 -0.37 4.98 -17.59
N LEU A 160 0.87 4.56 -17.91
CA LEU A 160 2.07 5.05 -17.25
C LEU A 160 2.17 6.58 -17.28
N GLY A 161 2.00 7.17 -18.47
CA GLY A 161 2.04 8.63 -18.65
C GLY A 161 0.91 9.34 -17.91
N LEU A 162 -0.30 8.78 -17.94
CA LEU A 162 -1.49 9.35 -17.33
C LEU A 162 -1.50 9.24 -15.79
N VAL A 163 -1.00 8.14 -15.22
CA VAL A 163 -0.81 7.99 -13.77
C VAL A 163 0.20 9.02 -13.28
N TYR A 164 1.35 9.17 -13.96
CA TYR A 164 2.34 10.19 -13.60
C TYR A 164 1.81 11.62 -13.80
N ALA A 165 1.05 11.87 -14.87
CA ALA A 165 0.37 13.15 -15.08
C ALA A 165 -0.63 13.50 -13.97
N THR A 166 -1.22 12.50 -13.31
CA THR A 166 -2.04 12.73 -12.11
C THR A 166 -1.18 13.35 -11.00
N ALA A 167 0.00 12.79 -10.72
CA ALA A 167 0.91 13.34 -9.72
C ALA A 167 1.41 14.76 -10.08
N LEU A 168 1.66 15.03 -11.36
CA LEU A 168 2.02 16.36 -11.84
C LEU A 168 0.89 17.38 -11.62
N GLY A 169 -0.36 17.00 -11.92
CA GLY A 169 -1.53 17.86 -11.67
C GLY A 169 -1.76 18.16 -10.19
N LEU A 170 -1.35 17.24 -9.30
CA LEU A 170 -1.36 17.45 -7.85
C LEU A 170 -0.18 18.30 -7.34
N GLY A 171 0.76 18.66 -8.20
CA GLY A 171 1.95 19.42 -7.82
C GLY A 171 2.96 18.61 -6.98
N LEU A 172 2.94 17.28 -7.07
CA LEU A 172 3.86 16.44 -6.31
C LEU A 172 5.29 16.48 -6.90
N ASP A 173 6.28 16.58 -6.01
CA ASP A 173 7.68 16.31 -6.38
C ASP A 173 7.93 14.81 -6.57
N ASP A 174 9.12 14.42 -7.02
CA ASP A 174 9.44 13.03 -7.33
C ASP A 174 9.34 12.12 -6.10
N LEU A 175 9.75 12.64 -4.92
CA LEU A 175 9.71 11.90 -3.67
C LEU A 175 8.26 11.67 -3.20
N ALA A 176 7.45 12.72 -3.19
CA ALA A 176 6.04 12.65 -2.84
C ALA A 176 5.25 11.79 -3.83
N THR A 177 5.57 11.87 -5.12
CA THR A 177 4.99 11.02 -6.16
C THR A 177 5.30 9.56 -5.91
N ALA A 178 6.57 9.21 -5.67
CA ALA A 178 6.97 7.84 -5.41
C ALA A 178 6.24 7.25 -4.19
N ARG A 179 6.12 8.02 -3.11
CA ARG A 179 5.40 7.63 -1.89
C ARG A 179 3.91 7.41 -2.13
N TRP A 180 3.27 8.36 -2.82
CA TRP A 180 1.85 8.27 -3.14
C TRP A 180 1.55 7.02 -3.98
N LEU A 181 2.37 6.75 -5.00
CA LEU A 181 2.22 5.58 -5.86
C LEU A 181 2.47 4.25 -5.13
N ARG A 182 3.52 4.16 -4.31
CA ARG A 182 3.78 2.94 -3.50
C ARG A 182 2.67 2.70 -2.47
N GLY A 183 2.17 3.76 -1.84
CA GLY A 183 1.00 3.69 -0.97
C GLY A 183 -0.26 3.23 -1.69
N ALA A 184 -0.52 3.74 -2.91
CA ALA A 184 -1.63 3.31 -3.73
C ALA A 184 -1.52 1.83 -4.15
N ALA A 185 -0.32 1.36 -4.48
CA ALA A 185 -0.06 -0.06 -4.79
C ALA A 185 -0.33 -0.96 -3.57
N GLY A 186 0.22 -0.63 -2.40
CA GLY A 186 0.01 -1.38 -1.16
C GLY A 186 -1.43 -1.37 -0.65
N ALA A 187 -2.20 -0.31 -0.95
CA ALA A 187 -3.60 -0.20 -0.54
C ALA A 187 -4.50 -1.31 -1.10
N TRP A 188 -4.13 -1.90 -2.24
CA TRP A 188 -4.86 -3.03 -2.83
C TRP A 188 -4.94 -4.25 -1.93
N ARG A 189 -4.02 -4.39 -0.97
CA ARG A 189 -4.05 -5.48 0.00
C ARG A 189 -5.34 -5.54 0.83
N TRP A 190 -5.94 -4.39 1.09
CA TRP A 190 -7.19 -4.31 1.87
C TRP A 190 -8.44 -4.37 0.98
N SER A 191 -8.29 -4.63 -0.33
CA SER A 191 -9.39 -4.88 -1.24
C SER A 191 -9.77 -6.35 -1.22
N THR A 192 -11.05 -6.64 -0.96
CA THR A 192 -11.60 -8.01 -0.94
C THR A 192 -12.28 -8.42 -2.25
N ASP A 193 -12.45 -7.48 -3.17
CA ASP A 193 -13.32 -7.65 -4.34
C ASP A 193 -12.61 -8.34 -5.50
N VAL A 194 -11.27 -8.30 -5.52
CA VAL A 194 -10.44 -8.83 -6.60
C VAL A 194 -9.34 -9.70 -5.99
N PRO A 195 -9.19 -10.97 -6.42
CA PRO A 195 -8.03 -11.76 -6.04
C PRO A 195 -6.78 -11.12 -6.66
N MET A 196 -5.82 -10.77 -5.82
CA MET A 196 -4.60 -10.09 -6.23
C MET A 196 -3.46 -11.09 -6.41
N LEU A 197 -2.56 -10.84 -7.37
CA LEU A 197 -1.31 -11.60 -7.43
C LEU A 197 -0.41 -11.27 -6.20
N PRO A 198 0.42 -12.23 -5.75
CA PRO A 198 1.39 -11.97 -4.71
C PRO A 198 2.31 -10.79 -5.06
N ALA A 199 2.66 -9.97 -4.08
CA ALA A 199 3.50 -8.79 -4.28
C ALA A 199 4.83 -9.11 -4.99
N ALA A 200 5.47 -10.24 -4.65
CA ALA A 200 6.71 -10.68 -5.28
C ALA A 200 6.58 -10.89 -6.81
N THR A 201 5.42 -11.34 -7.29
CA THR A 201 5.17 -11.50 -8.72
C THR A 201 5.10 -10.16 -9.44
N VAL A 202 4.32 -9.23 -8.89
CA VAL A 202 4.12 -7.88 -9.46
C VAL A 202 5.43 -7.10 -9.45
N LEU A 203 6.10 -7.05 -8.31
CA LEU A 203 7.40 -6.40 -8.14
C LEU A 203 8.47 -7.03 -9.02
N GLY A 204 8.53 -8.37 -9.10
CA GLY A 204 9.49 -9.05 -9.97
C GLY A 204 9.35 -8.64 -11.44
N ASN A 205 8.12 -8.45 -11.94
CA ASN A 205 7.87 -7.92 -13.28
C ASN A 205 8.33 -6.46 -13.41
N ALA A 206 7.91 -5.59 -12.48
CA ALA A 206 8.26 -4.17 -12.50
C ALA A 206 9.78 -3.95 -12.44
N THR A 207 10.48 -4.66 -11.56
CA THR A 207 11.94 -4.61 -11.41
C THR A 207 12.64 -5.05 -12.70
N ARG A 208 12.24 -6.16 -13.32
CA ARG A 208 12.82 -6.59 -14.60
C ARG A 208 12.64 -5.54 -15.69
N THR A 209 11.45 -4.96 -15.79
CA THR A 209 11.17 -3.89 -16.76
C THR A 209 12.01 -2.64 -16.48
N LEU A 210 12.14 -2.24 -15.22
CA LEU A 210 12.94 -1.09 -14.82
C LEU A 210 14.42 -1.32 -15.14
N SER A 211 14.98 -2.46 -14.76
CA SER A 211 16.38 -2.81 -15.06
C SER A 211 16.67 -2.78 -16.56
N ALA A 212 15.74 -3.24 -17.39
CA ALA A 212 15.92 -3.27 -18.84
C ALA A 212 15.78 -1.90 -19.53
N ASN A 213 15.09 -0.93 -18.94
CA ASN A 213 14.73 0.34 -19.61
C ASN A 213 14.69 1.56 -18.67
N ALA A 214 15.55 1.60 -17.66
CA ALA A 214 15.55 2.66 -16.64
C ALA A 214 15.77 4.05 -17.25
N ASP A 215 16.74 4.20 -18.15
CA ASP A 215 17.08 5.49 -18.77
C ASP A 215 15.94 6.02 -19.63
N GLY A 216 15.41 5.19 -20.54
CA GLY A 216 14.29 5.59 -21.39
C GLY A 216 13.03 5.95 -20.60
N LEU A 217 12.78 5.27 -19.47
CA LEU A 217 11.69 5.62 -18.58
C LEU A 217 11.94 6.96 -17.87
N ARG A 218 13.15 7.18 -17.33
CA ARG A 218 13.52 8.46 -16.68
C ARG A 218 13.43 9.63 -17.64
N ASP A 219 13.95 9.48 -18.86
CA ASP A 219 13.87 10.50 -19.91
C ASP A 219 12.42 10.84 -20.24
N ARG A 220 11.55 9.83 -20.35
CA ARG A 220 10.11 10.03 -20.58
C ARG A 220 9.44 10.80 -19.44
N LEU A 221 9.71 10.42 -18.19
CA LEU A 221 9.14 11.10 -17.01
C LEU A 221 9.67 12.54 -16.91
N ALA A 222 10.96 12.77 -17.17
CA ALA A 222 11.55 14.10 -17.19
C ALA A 222 10.95 14.99 -18.29
N ALA A 223 10.79 14.44 -19.50
CA ALA A 223 10.14 15.13 -20.61
C ALA A 223 8.71 15.55 -20.24
N LEU A 224 7.92 14.64 -19.65
CA LEU A 224 6.55 14.97 -19.23
C LEU A 224 6.54 16.04 -18.13
N ARG A 225 7.38 15.91 -17.09
CA ARG A 225 7.51 16.90 -16.01
C ARG A 225 7.84 18.29 -16.55
N SER A 226 8.72 18.37 -17.54
CA SER A 226 9.19 19.66 -18.08
C SER A 226 8.18 20.38 -18.98
N GLY A 227 7.18 19.69 -19.54
CA GLY A 227 6.32 20.24 -20.60
C GLY A 227 4.82 19.97 -20.48
N TRP A 228 4.34 19.29 -19.45
CA TRP A 228 2.91 18.93 -19.33
C TRP A 228 1.96 20.14 -19.40
N ASP A 229 2.40 21.30 -18.94
CA ASP A 229 1.68 22.58 -18.92
C ASP A 229 1.56 23.22 -20.32
N ARG A 230 2.56 22.99 -21.17
CA ARG A 230 2.67 23.56 -22.53
C ARG A 230 2.19 22.60 -23.62
N HIS A 231 2.14 21.30 -23.34
CA HIS A 231 1.77 20.28 -24.32
C HIS A 231 0.26 20.04 -24.43
N GLY A 232 -0.24 19.97 -25.66
CA GLY A 232 -1.61 19.60 -25.97
C GLY A 232 -1.92 18.10 -25.92
N GLY A 233 -0.93 17.25 -25.57
CA GLY A 233 -1.08 15.79 -25.48
C GLY A 233 -2.08 15.34 -24.42
N VAL A 234 -2.48 14.05 -24.45
CA VAL A 234 -3.48 13.50 -23.52
C VAL A 234 -3.02 13.64 -22.06
N GLU A 235 -1.73 13.45 -21.79
CA GLU A 235 -1.15 13.59 -20.46
C GLU A 235 -1.20 15.04 -19.94
N GLY A 236 -0.84 16.02 -20.78
CA GLY A 236 -0.88 17.44 -20.41
C GLY A 236 -2.31 17.99 -20.25
N ARG A 237 -3.27 17.48 -21.02
CA ARG A 237 -4.70 17.77 -20.79
C ARG A 237 -5.19 17.16 -19.48
N TRP A 238 -4.80 15.92 -19.19
CA TRP A 238 -5.18 15.25 -17.95
C TRP A 238 -4.60 15.92 -16.71
N ALA A 239 -3.31 16.25 -16.71
CA ALA A 239 -2.67 16.95 -15.60
C ALA A 239 -3.36 18.29 -15.28
N ARG A 240 -3.82 19.03 -16.29
CA ARG A 240 -4.61 20.27 -16.09
C ARG A 240 -5.98 20.01 -15.47
N VAL A 241 -6.70 18.98 -15.93
CA VAL A 241 -7.98 18.57 -15.31
C VAL A 241 -7.78 18.26 -13.82
N VAL A 242 -6.70 17.55 -13.49
CA VAL A 242 -6.35 17.22 -12.10
C VAL A 242 -6.01 18.48 -11.31
N ALA A 243 -5.18 19.38 -11.86
CA ALA A 243 -4.79 20.63 -11.22
C ALA A 243 -6.00 21.54 -10.93
N ASP A 244 -6.87 21.74 -11.92
CA ASP A 244 -8.06 22.58 -11.79
C ASP A 244 -9.02 22.02 -10.72
N ALA A 245 -9.30 20.71 -10.79
CA ALA A 245 -10.16 20.04 -9.82
C ALA A 245 -9.55 20.02 -8.40
N HIS A 246 -8.24 19.82 -8.30
CA HIS A 246 -7.57 19.83 -7.00
C HIS A 246 -7.57 21.24 -6.39
N GLY A 247 -7.34 22.29 -7.20
CA GLY A 247 -7.43 23.68 -6.75
C GLY A 247 -8.82 24.07 -6.26
N GLU A 248 -9.88 23.58 -6.91
CA GLU A 248 -11.27 23.77 -6.44
C GLU A 248 -11.52 23.11 -5.08
N LEU A 249 -10.98 21.90 -4.86
CA LEU A 249 -11.18 21.13 -3.63
C LEU A 249 -10.33 21.61 -2.45
N ALA A 250 -9.07 21.96 -2.71
CA ALA A 250 -8.12 22.39 -1.69
C ALA A 250 -8.32 23.87 -1.29
N GLY A 251 -8.94 24.69 -2.15
CA GLY A 251 -8.93 26.15 -2.00
C GLY A 251 -7.56 26.75 -2.34
N SER A 252 -7.46 28.07 -2.46
CA SER A 252 -6.24 28.76 -2.93
C SER A 252 -5.08 28.79 -1.91
N ASP A 253 -5.33 28.50 -0.63
CA ASP A 253 -4.37 28.74 0.47
C ASP A 253 -4.03 27.49 1.32
N THR A 254 -4.57 26.32 0.99
CA THR A 254 -4.29 25.10 1.78
C THR A 254 -3.18 24.29 1.10
N PRO A 255 -2.09 23.94 1.79
CA PRO A 255 -1.11 22.98 1.28
C PRO A 255 -1.80 21.69 0.83
N ALA A 256 -1.10 20.89 0.02
CA ALA A 256 -1.52 19.52 -0.29
C ALA A 256 -1.47 18.66 1.00
N ASP A 257 -2.40 18.90 1.92
CA ASP A 257 -2.64 18.05 3.05
C ASP A 257 -2.96 16.66 2.50
N GLY A 258 -2.33 15.63 3.06
CA GLY A 258 -2.48 14.23 2.61
C GLY A 258 -3.94 13.75 2.53
N ARG A 259 -4.89 14.53 3.08
CA ARG A 259 -6.34 14.39 2.93
C ARG A 259 -6.79 14.03 1.50
N TRP A 260 -6.23 14.66 0.48
CA TRP A 260 -6.70 14.49 -0.91
C TRP A 260 -6.01 13.34 -1.66
N LEU A 261 -4.92 12.78 -1.13
CA LEU A 261 -4.15 11.74 -1.81
C LEU A 261 -4.94 10.43 -1.98
N ILE A 262 -5.79 10.06 -1.00
CA ILE A 262 -6.63 8.85 -1.07
C ILE A 262 -7.73 9.00 -2.13
N PRO A 263 -8.55 10.08 -2.15
CA PRO A 263 -9.48 10.32 -3.24
C PRO A 263 -8.81 10.36 -4.62
N TRP A 264 -7.62 10.95 -4.74
CA TRP A 264 -6.89 10.98 -6.00
C TRP A 264 -6.29 9.63 -6.41
N ALA A 265 -5.86 8.80 -5.46
CA ALA A 265 -5.50 7.40 -5.76
C ALA A 265 -6.72 6.65 -6.32
N SER A 266 -7.92 6.90 -5.78
CA SER A 266 -9.15 6.33 -6.34
C SER A 266 -9.46 6.87 -7.74
N GLN A 267 -9.24 8.16 -8.01
CA GLN A 267 -9.38 8.71 -9.37
C GLN A 267 -8.39 8.12 -10.37
N ALA A 268 -7.12 7.96 -9.98
CA ALA A 268 -6.09 7.31 -10.79
C ALA A 268 -6.46 5.85 -11.09
N HIS A 269 -6.94 5.11 -10.09
CA HIS A 269 -7.49 3.77 -10.30
C HIS A 269 -8.65 3.78 -11.30
N MET A 270 -9.61 4.68 -11.15
CA MET A 270 -10.75 4.77 -12.06
C MET A 270 -10.32 5.16 -13.50
N LEU A 271 -9.23 5.90 -13.67
CA LEU A 271 -8.63 6.15 -14.97
C LEU A 271 -8.01 4.88 -15.58
N CYS A 272 -7.24 4.12 -14.80
CA CYS A 272 -6.70 2.80 -15.18
C CYS A 272 -7.82 1.84 -15.59
N ASN A 273 -8.90 1.77 -14.80
CA ASN A 273 -10.09 0.98 -15.12
C ASN A 273 -10.69 1.35 -16.48
N ARG A 274 -10.80 2.65 -16.80
CA ARG A 274 -11.34 3.11 -18.09
C ARG A 274 -10.47 2.70 -19.28
N LEU A 275 -9.14 2.73 -19.09
CA LEU A 275 -8.15 2.23 -20.06
C LEU A 275 -8.14 0.70 -20.20
N GLY A 276 -8.83 -0.02 -19.31
CA GLY A 276 -8.81 -1.49 -19.29
C GLY A 276 -7.55 -2.09 -18.64
N VAL A 277 -6.84 -1.29 -17.84
CA VAL A 277 -5.70 -1.72 -17.03
C VAL A 277 -6.21 -2.44 -15.78
N GLN A 278 -5.69 -3.63 -15.52
CA GLN A 278 -6.06 -4.45 -14.37
C GLN A 278 -5.37 -3.99 -13.09
N PRO A 279 -5.90 -4.31 -11.89
CA PRO A 279 -5.29 -3.90 -10.62
C PRO A 279 -3.82 -4.29 -10.45
N ASP A 280 -3.42 -5.49 -10.85
CA ASP A 280 -2.00 -5.91 -10.79
C ASP A 280 -1.11 -5.18 -11.81
N GLU A 281 -1.64 -4.81 -12.97
CA GLU A 281 -0.93 -3.96 -13.93
C GLU A 281 -0.77 -2.54 -13.38
N GLU A 282 -1.79 -1.99 -12.74
CA GLU A 282 -1.74 -0.70 -12.05
C GLU A 282 -0.71 -0.69 -10.92
N ARG A 283 -0.68 -1.74 -10.08
CA ARG A 283 0.36 -1.92 -9.05
C ARG A 283 1.76 -1.94 -9.68
N ALA A 284 1.96 -2.71 -10.75
CA ALA A 284 3.23 -2.76 -11.46
C ALA A 284 3.63 -1.39 -12.02
N LEU A 285 2.68 -0.61 -12.57
CA LEU A 285 2.93 0.76 -13.04
C LEU A 285 3.36 1.69 -11.90
N CYS A 286 2.71 1.60 -10.74
CA CYS A 286 3.07 2.40 -9.57
C CYS A 286 4.51 2.12 -9.11
N TRP A 287 4.91 0.86 -9.07
CA TRP A 287 6.28 0.46 -8.75
C TRP A 287 7.30 0.86 -9.81
N LEU A 288 6.94 0.72 -11.09
CA LEU A 288 7.79 1.10 -12.20
C LEU A 288 8.07 2.61 -12.22
N ILE A 289 7.03 3.44 -12.07
CA ILE A 289 7.16 4.90 -12.03
C ILE A 289 7.93 5.33 -10.78
N SER A 290 7.54 4.85 -9.60
CA SER A 290 8.21 5.23 -8.34
C SER A 290 9.68 4.78 -8.32
N GLY A 291 9.98 3.59 -8.83
CA GLY A 291 11.35 3.08 -8.97
C GLY A 291 12.22 3.98 -9.85
N ALA A 292 11.70 4.38 -11.01
CA ALA A 292 12.40 5.29 -11.92
C ALA A 292 12.66 6.67 -11.31
N LEU A 293 11.68 7.22 -10.58
CA LEU A 293 11.80 8.53 -9.92
C LEU A 293 12.82 8.52 -8.77
N LEU A 294 12.89 7.42 -8.01
CA LEU A 294 13.85 7.27 -6.90
C LEU A 294 15.25 6.87 -7.38
N GLY A 295 15.44 6.67 -8.69
CA GLY A 295 16.73 6.32 -9.27
C GLY A 295 17.15 4.88 -9.00
N HIS A 296 16.21 3.94 -8.85
CA HIS A 296 16.52 2.51 -8.86
C HIS A 296 17.08 2.15 -10.24
N THR A 297 18.40 1.98 -10.32
CA THR A 297 19.11 1.41 -11.47
C THR A 297 19.32 -0.09 -11.26
N GLU A 298 19.96 -0.78 -12.22
CA GLU A 298 20.51 -2.09 -11.91
C GLU A 298 21.30 -2.01 -10.59
N PRO A 299 21.13 -2.99 -9.69
CA PRO A 299 21.94 -3.04 -8.48
C PRO A 299 23.41 -3.09 -8.88
N ASP A 300 24.25 -2.37 -8.15
CA ASP A 300 25.70 -2.59 -8.20
C ASP A 300 25.96 -4.10 -8.09
N ALA A 301 27.02 -4.59 -8.74
CA ALA A 301 27.43 -5.98 -8.55
C ALA A 301 27.52 -6.25 -7.03
N PHE A 302 27.01 -7.40 -6.57
CA PHE A 302 26.75 -7.64 -5.14
C PHE A 302 27.94 -7.35 -4.20
N LEU A 303 29.18 -7.50 -4.69
CA LEU A 303 30.41 -7.24 -3.95
C LEU A 303 31.20 -6.02 -4.45
N ALA A 304 30.58 -5.14 -5.24
CA ALA A 304 31.23 -3.93 -5.72
C ALA A 304 31.54 -2.98 -4.55
N ASP A 305 32.78 -2.51 -4.47
CA ASP A 305 33.25 -1.53 -3.49
C ASP A 305 33.93 -0.38 -4.23
N SER A 306 33.33 0.81 -4.17
CA SER A 306 33.80 2.00 -4.88
C SER A 306 33.50 3.27 -4.09
N ALA A 307 34.13 4.39 -4.49
CA ALA A 307 33.85 5.69 -3.89
C ALA A 307 32.38 6.16 -4.10
N THR A 308 31.67 5.55 -5.06
CA THR A 308 30.27 5.84 -5.37
C THR A 308 29.30 4.85 -4.75
N SER A 309 29.78 3.78 -4.10
CA SER A 309 28.92 2.82 -3.40
C SER A 309 28.06 3.54 -2.36
N ALA A 310 26.77 3.18 -2.31
CA ALA A 310 25.76 3.94 -1.57
C ALA A 310 26.08 4.09 -0.08
N ASP A 311 26.62 3.04 0.54
CA ASP A 311 27.06 3.03 1.95
C ASP A 311 28.25 3.99 2.18
N ARG A 312 29.24 4.00 1.28
CA ARG A 312 30.41 4.90 1.33
C ARG A 312 29.98 6.35 1.22
N VAL A 313 29.15 6.66 0.23
CA VAL A 313 28.60 8.01 -0.01
C VAL A 313 27.77 8.46 1.18
N PHE A 314 26.91 7.59 1.72
CA PHE A 314 26.10 7.89 2.89
C PHE A 314 26.97 8.18 4.13
N LEU A 315 27.97 7.34 4.40
CA LEU A 315 28.85 7.52 5.54
C LEU A 315 29.62 8.84 5.48
N GLU A 316 30.10 9.24 4.31
CA GLU A 316 30.77 10.52 4.11
C GLU A 316 29.81 11.70 4.29
N ARG A 317 28.66 11.69 3.58
CA ARG A 317 27.67 12.79 3.61
C ARG A 317 26.99 12.98 4.95
N SER A 318 27.03 12.00 5.85
CA SER A 318 26.41 12.05 7.19
C SER A 318 27.36 12.49 8.32
N LYS A 319 28.61 12.85 8.01
CA LYS A 319 29.59 13.35 9.01
C LYS A 319 29.25 14.77 9.49
N LEU A 320 29.68 15.09 10.71
CA LEU A 320 29.83 16.48 11.15
C LEU A 320 31.24 16.92 10.80
N LEU A 321 31.35 18.09 10.18
CA LEU A 321 32.62 18.67 9.77
C LEU A 321 32.98 19.81 10.73
N PRO A 322 34.13 19.73 11.43
CA PRO A 322 34.59 20.84 12.27
C PRO A 322 34.65 22.15 11.49
N GLY A 323 34.19 23.25 12.11
CA GLY A 323 34.22 24.59 11.51
C GLY A 323 33.00 24.97 10.66
N LEU A 324 32.12 24.02 10.29
CA LEU A 324 30.86 24.35 9.60
C LEU A 324 29.72 24.63 10.57
N ARG A 325 29.00 25.74 10.36
CA ARG A 325 27.78 26.10 11.10
C ARG A 325 26.54 25.37 10.55
N GLY A 326 25.44 25.37 11.30
CA GLY A 326 24.15 24.82 10.84
C GLY A 326 24.04 23.30 10.86
N GLN A 327 25.01 22.59 11.44
CA GLN A 327 25.00 21.12 11.54
C GLN A 327 24.35 20.59 12.83
N VAL A 328 23.85 21.49 13.69
CA VAL A 328 23.22 21.15 14.96
C VAL A 328 21.71 20.98 14.73
N PRO A 329 21.11 19.84 15.12
CA PRO A 329 19.67 19.63 15.02
C PRO A 329 18.89 20.74 15.75
N PRO A 330 17.70 21.11 15.25
CA PRO A 330 16.84 22.06 15.94
C PRO A 330 16.46 21.53 17.33
N ALA A 331 16.28 22.47 18.28
CA ALA A 331 15.91 22.16 19.66
C ALA A 331 14.46 21.68 19.80
N THR A 332 13.60 22.05 18.85
CA THR A 332 12.22 21.60 18.75
C THR A 332 12.16 20.19 18.18
N SER A 333 11.43 19.31 18.83
CA SER A 333 11.06 18.04 18.21
C SER A 333 10.02 18.31 17.12
N PRO A 334 10.06 17.57 15.99
CA PRO A 334 8.94 17.57 15.07
C PRO A 334 7.67 17.18 15.84
N PRO A 335 6.50 17.73 15.46
CA PRO A 335 5.24 17.30 16.05
C PRO A 335 5.17 15.77 15.96
N ASP A 336 4.63 15.13 17.01
CA ASP A 336 4.20 13.75 16.84
C ASP A 336 3.25 13.76 15.66
N ALA A 337 3.58 13.03 14.59
CA ALA A 337 2.59 12.68 13.61
C ALA A 337 1.55 11.89 14.39
N THR A 338 0.47 12.57 14.79
CA THR A 338 -0.68 11.91 15.39
C THR A 338 -1.02 10.83 14.40
N SER A 339 -0.87 9.60 14.85
CA SER A 339 -1.17 8.39 14.11
C SER A 339 -2.69 8.42 13.86
N GLN A 340 -3.16 9.24 12.91
CA GLN A 340 -4.56 9.43 12.52
C GLN A 340 -4.96 8.27 11.61
N TRP A 341 -4.82 7.06 12.15
CA TRP A 341 -5.30 5.87 11.48
C TRP A 341 -6.74 5.68 11.88
N PRO A 342 -7.60 5.25 10.94
CA PRO A 342 -9.01 5.09 11.20
C PRO A 342 -9.22 4.23 12.45
N ALA A 343 -10.30 4.50 13.19
CA ALA A 343 -10.67 3.74 14.37
C ALA A 343 -10.70 2.24 14.05
N GLN A 344 -9.68 1.52 14.49
CA GLN A 344 -9.54 0.08 14.36
C GLN A 344 -10.01 -0.60 15.63
N ALA A 345 -10.42 -1.87 15.52
CA ALA A 345 -10.70 -2.68 16.69
C ALA A 345 -9.44 -2.74 17.56
N VAL A 346 -9.55 -2.20 18.77
CA VAL A 346 -8.51 -2.28 19.80
C VAL A 346 -8.63 -3.63 20.48
N VAL A 347 -7.52 -4.36 20.53
CA VAL A 347 -7.41 -5.64 21.22
C VAL A 347 -6.47 -5.46 22.40
N ASP A 348 -6.97 -5.74 23.61
CA ASP A 348 -6.15 -5.72 24.80
C ASP A 348 -5.11 -6.84 24.74
N LEU A 349 -3.87 -6.49 25.04
CA LEU A 349 -2.77 -7.45 25.05
C LEU A 349 -2.39 -7.76 26.50
N PRO A 350 -2.88 -8.87 27.09
CA PRO A 350 -2.61 -9.18 28.50
C PRO A 350 -1.13 -9.46 28.73
N GLY A 351 -0.69 -9.46 29.98
CA GLY A 351 0.64 -9.96 30.34
C GLY A 351 1.17 -9.39 31.64
N GLY A 352 2.31 -9.93 32.04
CA GLY A 352 2.79 -9.90 33.41
C GLY A 352 3.90 -8.89 33.67
N PRO A 353 4.51 -8.97 34.87
CA PRO A 353 5.73 -8.23 35.16
C PRO A 353 6.86 -8.65 34.22
N PRO A 354 7.91 -7.81 34.06
CA PRO A 354 9.12 -8.22 33.36
C PRO A 354 9.66 -9.55 33.87
N PRO A 355 10.23 -10.40 33.01
CA PRO A 355 10.87 -11.64 33.45
C PRO A 355 11.94 -11.35 34.52
N ASP A 356 11.86 -12.06 35.65
CA ASP A 356 12.82 -11.95 36.75
C ASP A 356 14.05 -12.83 36.46
N VAL A 357 14.84 -12.40 35.48
CA VAL A 357 16.06 -13.08 35.03
C VAL A 357 17.20 -12.07 35.06
N PRO A 358 18.33 -12.35 35.74
CA PRO A 358 19.50 -11.49 35.69
C PRO A 358 19.96 -11.25 34.26
N ILE A 359 20.38 -10.03 33.93
CA ILE A 359 20.73 -9.68 32.54
C ILE A 359 21.86 -10.56 31.96
N GLY A 360 22.84 -10.96 32.78
CA GLY A 360 23.89 -11.90 32.37
C GLY A 360 23.31 -13.25 31.93
N ALA A 361 22.36 -13.80 32.69
CA ALA A 361 21.67 -15.03 32.34
C ALA A 361 20.78 -14.87 31.10
N ALA A 362 20.11 -13.72 30.92
CA ALA A 362 19.33 -13.46 29.71
C ALA A 362 20.22 -13.40 28.45
N ILE A 363 21.43 -12.84 28.55
CA ILE A 363 22.42 -12.82 27.47
C ILE A 363 22.88 -14.24 27.10
N GLU A 364 23.14 -15.09 28.11
CA GLU A 364 23.56 -16.49 27.91
C GLU A 364 22.44 -17.36 27.33
N LEU A 365 21.20 -17.16 27.80
CA LEU A 365 20.01 -17.88 27.31
C LEU A 365 19.65 -17.50 25.87
N ARG A 366 19.96 -16.27 25.45
CA ARG A 366 19.58 -15.77 24.14
C ARG A 366 20.33 -16.53 23.05
N GLN A 367 19.56 -17.20 22.20
CA GLN A 367 20.04 -17.91 21.02
C GLN A 367 19.07 -17.68 19.85
N SER A 368 19.59 -17.74 18.63
CA SER A 368 18.78 -17.59 17.43
C SER A 368 18.14 -18.93 17.07
N ALA A 369 16.82 -19.02 17.16
CA ALA A 369 16.06 -20.20 16.77
C ALA A 369 15.71 -20.17 15.28
N ARG A 370 15.64 -21.34 14.65
CA ARG A 370 15.16 -21.51 13.26
C ARG A 370 13.96 -22.46 13.16
N ARG A 371 13.59 -23.07 14.28
CA ARG A 371 12.42 -23.93 14.43
C ARG A 371 11.49 -23.28 15.42
N PHE A 372 10.24 -23.13 15.03
CA PHE A 372 9.19 -22.51 15.83
C PHE A 372 8.07 -23.52 16.03
N VAL A 373 7.45 -23.45 17.20
CA VAL A 373 6.30 -24.28 17.57
C VAL A 373 5.30 -23.42 18.32
N GLY A 374 4.02 -23.67 18.07
CA GLY A 374 2.89 -23.03 18.75
C GLY A 374 2.14 -23.96 19.70
N PRO A 375 1.13 -23.43 20.40
CA PRO A 375 0.78 -22.01 20.42
C PRO A 375 1.70 -21.21 21.35
N VAL A 376 1.77 -19.89 21.13
CA VAL A 376 2.34 -18.92 22.09
C VAL A 376 1.19 -18.25 22.83
N ARG A 377 1.35 -17.90 24.12
CA ARG A 377 0.26 -17.23 24.85
C ARG A 377 0.27 -15.72 24.65
N ALA A 378 -0.91 -15.10 24.55
CA ALA A 378 -1.06 -13.64 24.50
C ALA A 378 -0.30 -12.93 25.63
N ALA A 379 -0.32 -13.51 26.84
CA ALA A 379 0.38 -12.98 28.01
C ALA A 379 1.91 -12.95 27.84
N GLU A 380 2.49 -13.89 27.11
CA GLU A 380 3.94 -13.95 26.84
C GLU A 380 4.32 -12.83 25.85
N ILE A 381 3.55 -12.66 24.76
CA ILE A 381 3.73 -11.57 23.79
C ILE A 381 3.53 -10.22 24.46
N GLY A 382 2.51 -10.05 25.29
CA GLY A 382 2.27 -8.79 25.98
C GLY A 382 3.34 -8.44 26.99
N THR A 383 3.91 -9.45 27.69
CA THR A 383 5.06 -9.23 28.58
C THR A 383 6.28 -8.78 27.78
N LEU A 384 6.54 -9.41 26.64
CA LEU A 384 7.60 -9.03 25.69
C LEU A 384 7.43 -7.57 25.23
N VAL A 385 6.26 -7.22 24.69
CA VAL A 385 5.94 -5.87 24.20
C VAL A 385 6.07 -4.83 25.31
N ARG A 386 5.46 -5.06 26.48
CA ARG A 386 5.51 -4.09 27.59
C ARG A 386 6.92 -3.87 28.11
N THR A 387 7.75 -4.91 28.13
CA THR A 387 9.09 -4.84 28.72
C THR A 387 10.10 -4.23 27.74
N ALA A 388 10.07 -4.65 26.47
CA ALA A 388 11.06 -4.24 25.48
C ALA A 388 10.68 -2.96 24.72
N PHE A 389 9.40 -2.77 24.41
CA PHE A 389 8.94 -1.74 23.47
C PHE A 389 8.14 -0.62 24.14
N ALA A 390 7.13 -0.95 24.96
CA ALA A 390 6.18 0.06 25.42
C ALA A 390 6.76 1.07 26.42
N ALA A 391 6.11 2.23 26.51
CA ALA A 391 6.40 3.25 27.50
C ALA A 391 6.07 2.72 28.90
N ARG A 392 7.05 2.75 29.81
CA ARG A 392 6.86 2.33 31.22
C ARG A 392 7.09 3.43 32.23
N ARG A 393 7.76 4.50 31.82
CA ARG A 393 8.11 5.65 32.65
C ARG A 393 7.83 6.92 31.85
N ALA A 394 7.78 8.05 32.54
CA ALA A 394 7.76 9.35 31.89
C ALA A 394 8.80 10.25 32.57
N ARG A 395 9.36 11.19 31.80
CA ARG A 395 10.26 12.21 32.32
C ARG A 395 9.70 13.57 31.98
N THR A 396 9.63 14.45 32.98
CA THR A 396 9.27 15.85 32.80
C THR A 396 10.53 16.70 32.80
N ILE A 397 10.77 17.46 31.73
CA ILE A 397 11.80 18.50 31.67
C ILE A 397 11.10 19.84 31.87
N ARG A 398 11.54 20.58 32.90
CA ARG A 398 11.09 21.96 33.14
C ARG A 398 11.93 22.91 32.29
N ARG A 399 11.28 23.74 31.48
CA ARG A 399 11.89 24.84 30.73
C ARG A 399 11.27 26.17 31.17
N PRO A 400 11.93 27.32 30.93
CA PRO A 400 11.36 28.64 31.20
C PRO A 400 9.99 28.86 30.52
N GLU A 401 9.80 28.24 29.36
CA GLU A 401 8.61 28.33 28.51
C GLU A 401 7.48 27.38 28.92
N GLY A 402 7.73 26.45 29.86
CA GLY A 402 6.80 25.40 30.26
C GLY A 402 7.47 24.06 30.58
N SER A 403 6.68 23.11 31.10
CA SER A 403 7.16 21.75 31.36
C SER A 403 6.72 20.80 30.24
N VAL A 404 7.64 19.99 29.73
CA VAL A 404 7.34 18.96 28.72
C VAL A 404 7.56 17.59 29.34
N THR A 405 6.52 16.76 29.37
CA THR A 405 6.57 15.36 29.80
C THR A 405 6.63 14.46 28.59
N PHE A 406 7.61 13.56 28.53
CA PHE A 406 7.71 12.58 27.45
C PHE A 406 7.80 11.15 28.02
N PRO A 407 7.15 10.18 27.36
CA PRO A 407 7.25 8.78 27.73
C PRO A 407 8.67 8.26 27.48
N LEU A 408 9.13 7.36 28.35
CA LEU A 408 10.39 6.63 28.23
C LEU A 408 10.12 5.15 27.98
N ARG A 409 10.78 4.60 26.96
CA ARG A 409 10.75 3.19 26.58
C ARG A 409 12.02 2.47 27.02
N GLY A 410 12.02 1.14 26.96
CA GLY A 410 13.10 0.27 27.44
C GLY A 410 14.42 0.33 26.66
N TYR A 411 14.54 1.15 25.62
CA TYR A 411 15.71 1.29 24.76
C TYR A 411 16.05 2.77 24.53
N PRO A 412 17.33 3.10 24.27
CA PRO A 412 17.72 4.47 23.95
C PRO A 412 17.24 4.87 22.55
N SER A 413 16.91 6.14 22.40
CA SER A 413 16.51 6.75 21.13
C SER A 413 17.20 8.11 20.96
N ALA A 414 17.68 8.39 19.74
CA ALA A 414 18.29 9.68 19.44
C ALA A 414 17.29 10.81 19.69
N GLY A 415 17.62 11.70 20.63
CA GLY A 415 16.76 12.82 21.03
C GLY A 415 15.41 12.40 21.63
N GLY A 416 15.27 11.14 22.05
CA GLY A 416 14.04 10.60 22.62
C GLY A 416 12.86 10.59 21.63
N MET A 417 13.11 10.37 20.35
CA MET A 417 12.08 10.43 19.31
C MET A 417 11.31 9.14 19.11
N TYR A 418 11.88 8.00 19.51
CA TYR A 418 11.28 6.67 19.37
C TYR A 418 10.73 6.41 17.96
N LEU A 419 11.65 6.38 17.01
CA LEU A 419 11.45 6.20 15.57
C LEU A 419 10.89 4.82 15.20
N THR A 420 11.12 3.83 16.05
CA THR A 420 10.72 2.45 15.77
C THR A 420 9.22 2.24 15.94
N GLN A 421 8.65 1.55 14.95
CA GLN A 421 7.27 1.04 14.95
C GLN A 421 7.31 -0.49 15.04
N LEU A 422 6.31 -1.07 15.71
CA LEU A 422 6.21 -2.50 15.89
C LEU A 422 4.85 -2.99 15.37
N ARG A 423 4.91 -3.95 14.45
CA ARG A 423 3.75 -4.68 13.95
C ARG A 423 3.88 -6.15 14.38
N LEU A 424 2.76 -6.80 14.64
CA LEU A 424 2.63 -8.18 15.07
C LEU A 424 1.70 -8.90 14.10
N LEU A 425 2.26 -9.86 13.36
CA LEU A 425 1.48 -10.81 12.58
C LEU A 425 1.19 -12.02 13.47
N VAL A 426 -0.08 -12.34 13.64
CA VAL A 426 -0.57 -13.43 14.50
C VAL A 426 -1.13 -14.54 13.63
N ALA A 427 -0.58 -15.75 13.77
CA ALA A 427 -1.07 -16.96 13.14
C ALA A 427 -1.70 -17.92 14.17
N ASP A 428 -0.99 -18.21 15.27
CA ASP A 428 -1.39 -19.19 16.29
C ASP A 428 -1.02 -18.71 17.72
N VAL A 429 -1.76 -17.72 18.24
CA VAL A 429 -1.55 -17.17 19.59
C VAL A 429 -2.79 -17.35 20.45
N ASP A 430 -2.64 -18.07 21.57
CA ASP A 430 -3.72 -18.29 22.52
C ASP A 430 -4.22 -16.95 23.08
N GLY A 431 -5.45 -16.58 22.73
CA GLY A 431 -6.12 -15.35 23.19
C GLY A 431 -6.02 -14.15 22.25
N ILE A 432 -5.48 -14.31 21.03
CA ILE A 432 -5.47 -13.27 19.99
C ILE A 432 -5.89 -13.91 18.66
N GLU A 433 -6.91 -13.36 18.02
CA GLU A 433 -7.37 -13.83 16.70
C GLU A 433 -6.26 -13.66 15.64
N PRO A 434 -6.15 -14.58 14.66
CA PRO A 434 -5.23 -14.42 13.54
C PRO A 434 -5.44 -13.10 12.80
N GLY A 435 -4.34 -12.42 12.47
CA GLY A 435 -4.41 -11.08 11.90
C GLY A 435 -3.09 -10.35 11.78
N ASP A 436 -3.16 -9.19 11.13
CA ASP A 436 -2.10 -8.19 11.10
C ASP A 436 -2.45 -7.08 12.11
N TYR A 437 -1.55 -6.83 13.06
CA TYR A 437 -1.77 -5.88 14.15
C TYR A 437 -0.63 -4.88 14.26
N ARG A 438 -0.96 -3.61 14.51
CA ARG A 438 0.03 -2.65 15.00
C ARG A 438 0.03 -2.63 16.53
N VAL A 439 1.21 -2.47 17.12
CA VAL A 439 1.37 -2.35 18.57
C VAL A 439 1.38 -0.87 19.00
N ASP A 440 0.48 -0.49 19.91
CA ASP A 440 0.50 0.82 20.55
C ASP A 440 1.70 0.91 21.51
N PRO A 441 2.66 1.82 21.26
CA PRO A 441 3.84 1.95 22.11
C PRO A 441 3.58 2.58 23.49
N ILE A 442 2.40 3.16 23.73
CA ILE A 442 2.04 3.83 24.98
C ILE A 442 1.16 2.91 25.83
N GLN A 443 0.05 2.42 25.28
CA GLN A 443 -0.89 1.58 26.03
C GLN A 443 -0.51 0.09 26.00
N ALA A 444 0.44 -0.32 25.15
CA ALA A 444 0.76 -1.71 24.90
C ALA A 444 -0.47 -2.54 24.47
N GLN A 445 -1.32 -1.94 23.65
CA GLN A 445 -2.50 -2.57 23.03
C GLN A 445 -2.22 -2.89 21.56
N LEU A 446 -3.08 -3.70 20.96
CA LEU A 446 -3.03 -4.03 19.53
C LEU A 446 -4.14 -3.31 18.78
N HIS A 447 -3.83 -2.82 17.58
CA HIS A 447 -4.80 -2.29 16.63
C HIS A 447 -4.84 -3.19 15.41
N ARG A 448 -5.99 -3.82 15.14
CA ARG A 448 -6.13 -4.73 14.00
C ARG A 448 -6.13 -3.97 12.67
N LEU A 449 -5.15 -4.26 11.82
CA LEU A 449 -4.99 -3.71 10.48
C LEU A 449 -5.72 -4.53 9.41
N GLY A 450 -5.81 -5.85 9.60
CA GLY A 450 -6.41 -6.74 8.60
C GLY A 450 -6.20 -8.21 8.95
N GLU A 451 -6.42 -9.06 7.96
CA GLU A 451 -6.16 -10.50 8.06
C GLU A 451 -4.65 -10.79 8.04
N HIS A 452 -4.30 -11.96 8.57
CA HIS A 452 -2.93 -12.46 8.49
C HIS A 452 -2.59 -12.67 7.00
N PRO A 453 -1.41 -12.24 6.53
CA PRO A 453 -0.97 -12.56 5.17
C PRO A 453 -1.03 -14.04 4.84
N ALA A 454 -1.25 -14.39 3.57
CA ALA A 454 -1.18 -15.80 3.18
C ALA A 454 0.26 -16.33 3.34
N LEU A 455 0.40 -17.64 3.56
CA LEU A 455 1.71 -18.26 3.83
C LEU A 455 2.63 -18.13 2.60
N ASP A 456 2.12 -18.31 1.40
CA ASP A 456 2.89 -18.14 0.16
C ASP A 456 3.39 -16.70 -0.02
N GLU A 457 2.59 -15.70 0.33
CA GLU A 457 3.01 -14.30 0.33
C GLU A 457 4.13 -14.02 1.34
N LEU A 458 4.01 -14.56 2.56
CA LEU A 458 5.06 -14.43 3.58
C LEU A 458 6.33 -15.15 3.18
N ALA A 459 6.25 -16.36 2.65
CA ALA A 459 7.41 -17.11 2.18
C ALA A 459 8.13 -16.36 1.06
N ALA A 460 7.38 -15.67 0.18
CA ALA A 460 7.96 -14.87 -0.89
C ALA A 460 8.70 -13.60 -0.41
N THR A 461 8.59 -13.23 0.87
CA THR A 461 9.30 -12.06 1.40
C THR A 461 10.79 -12.29 1.65
N SER A 462 11.25 -13.54 1.79
CA SER A 462 12.64 -13.83 2.12
C SER A 462 13.08 -15.19 1.59
N THR A 463 14.32 -15.26 1.11
CA THR A 463 14.96 -16.54 0.76
C THR A 463 15.16 -17.47 1.96
N TRP A 464 15.02 -16.94 3.18
CA TRP A 464 15.10 -17.71 4.42
C TRP A 464 13.75 -18.29 4.85
N PHE A 465 12.66 -18.04 4.13
CA PHE A 465 11.32 -18.51 4.50
C PHE A 465 10.79 -19.56 3.52
N VAL A 466 10.11 -20.56 4.06
CA VAL A 466 9.40 -21.58 3.28
C VAL A 466 8.01 -21.80 3.83
N ALA A 467 7.02 -21.90 2.94
CA ALA A 467 5.63 -22.21 3.31
C ALA A 467 5.39 -23.72 3.48
N ASP A 468 6.06 -24.54 2.67
CA ASP A 468 6.04 -25.99 2.76
C ASP A 468 7.48 -26.54 2.71
N PRO A 469 8.00 -27.08 3.84
CA PRO A 469 9.33 -27.66 3.90
C PRO A 469 9.58 -28.78 2.88
N ALA A 470 8.54 -29.50 2.43
CA ALA A 470 8.68 -30.59 1.46
C ALA A 470 8.96 -30.11 0.03
N THR A 471 8.74 -28.82 -0.25
CA THR A 471 8.85 -28.23 -1.59
C THR A 471 10.15 -27.45 -1.82
N SER A 472 11.05 -27.41 -0.83
CA SER A 472 12.23 -26.56 -0.88
C SER A 472 13.46 -27.20 -0.25
N ASP A 473 14.51 -27.38 -1.06
CA ASP A 473 15.84 -27.81 -0.63
C ASP A 473 16.51 -26.77 0.31
N ALA A 474 15.94 -25.55 0.44
CA ALA A 474 16.46 -24.50 1.33
C ALA A 474 16.29 -24.82 2.83
N VAL A 475 15.42 -25.78 3.19
CA VAL A 475 15.23 -26.21 4.59
C VAL A 475 16.52 -26.79 5.18
N ASP A 476 17.25 -27.58 4.39
CA ASP A 476 18.53 -28.15 4.81
C ASP A 476 19.62 -27.09 4.99
N ALA A 477 19.46 -25.92 4.37
CA ALA A 477 20.30 -24.74 4.55
C ALA A 477 19.91 -23.85 5.75
N GLY A 478 18.92 -24.27 6.54
CA GLY A 478 18.46 -23.54 7.73
C GLY A 478 17.38 -22.49 7.46
N ALA A 479 16.55 -22.68 6.44
CA ALA A 479 15.33 -21.88 6.25
C ALA A 479 14.33 -22.10 7.38
N ILE A 480 13.44 -21.12 7.57
CA ILE A 480 12.39 -21.07 8.58
C ILE A 480 11.07 -21.49 7.93
N ASP A 481 10.45 -22.52 8.52
CA ASP A 481 9.09 -22.94 8.20
C ASP A 481 8.10 -21.94 8.80
N ILE A 482 7.57 -21.06 7.95
CA ILE A 482 6.62 -20.02 8.37
C ILE A 482 5.24 -20.61 8.71
N SER A 483 4.88 -21.80 8.19
CA SER A 483 3.63 -22.47 8.54
C SER A 483 3.57 -22.89 10.02
N ARG A 484 4.75 -23.06 10.62
CA ARG A 484 4.96 -23.38 12.04
C ARG A 484 5.35 -22.18 12.89
N THR A 485 5.22 -20.96 12.37
CA THR A 485 5.57 -19.73 13.10
C THR A 485 4.32 -19.10 13.70
N PRO A 486 4.08 -19.22 15.03
CA PRO A 486 2.88 -18.71 15.70
C PRO A 486 2.65 -17.21 15.56
N ALA A 487 3.74 -16.44 15.58
CA ALA A 487 3.68 -15.00 15.44
C ALA A 487 4.98 -14.47 14.84
N MET A 488 4.91 -13.31 14.21
CA MET A 488 6.08 -12.59 13.72
C MET A 488 5.98 -11.11 14.10
N LEU A 489 7.02 -10.58 14.73
CA LEU A 489 7.17 -9.15 14.88
C LEU A 489 7.83 -8.57 13.64
N VAL A 490 7.31 -7.46 13.15
CA VAL A 490 7.93 -6.64 12.10
C VAL A 490 8.34 -5.33 12.74
N LEU A 491 9.63 -5.03 12.69
CA LEU A 491 10.21 -3.80 13.19
C LEU A 491 10.53 -2.88 12.02
N SER A 492 9.87 -1.73 11.96
CA SER A 492 10.12 -0.66 10.99
C SER A 492 10.56 0.63 11.69
N VAL A 493 11.10 1.56 10.90
CA VAL A 493 11.55 2.88 11.36
C VAL A 493 10.86 3.99 10.57
N ASP A 494 10.35 4.99 11.29
CA ASP A 494 9.81 6.23 10.73
C ASP A 494 10.97 7.17 10.38
N LEU A 495 11.38 7.13 9.11
CA LEU A 495 12.50 7.91 8.59
C LEU A 495 12.12 9.38 8.40
N ASP A 496 10.86 9.71 8.14
CA ASP A 496 10.40 11.09 8.01
C ASP A 496 10.53 11.85 9.32
N ARG A 497 10.04 11.25 10.41
CA ARG A 497 10.21 11.80 11.75
C ARG A 497 11.68 11.98 12.09
N ALA A 498 12.51 11.02 11.70
CA ALA A 498 13.95 11.11 11.85
C ALA A 498 14.56 12.27 11.04
N ARG A 499 14.18 12.41 9.77
CA ARG A 499 14.67 13.44 8.84
C ARG A 499 14.30 14.84 9.25
N ALA A 500 13.09 15.04 9.78
CA ALA A 500 12.62 16.36 10.23
C ALA A 500 13.54 16.98 11.31
N LYS A 501 14.28 16.16 12.08
CA LYS A 501 15.25 16.64 13.07
C LYS A 501 16.71 16.45 12.65
N TYR A 502 17.05 15.30 12.06
CA TYR A 502 18.43 14.88 11.85
C TYR A 502 18.91 14.96 10.40
N GLY A 503 18.04 15.35 9.47
CA GLY A 503 18.37 15.46 8.05
C GLY A 503 19.03 14.19 7.52
N VAL A 504 20.18 14.33 6.87
CA VAL A 504 20.94 13.21 6.28
C VAL A 504 21.39 12.15 7.30
N ARG A 505 21.46 12.48 8.59
CA ARG A 505 21.86 11.54 9.65
C ARG A 505 20.71 10.66 10.16
N ALA A 506 19.49 10.94 9.70
CA ALA A 506 18.29 10.21 10.11
C ALA A 506 18.46 8.69 10.02
N LEU A 507 18.92 8.18 8.87
CA LEU A 507 19.12 6.75 8.65
C LEU A 507 20.11 6.14 9.66
N ARG A 508 21.21 6.84 9.98
CA ARG A 508 22.20 6.35 10.95
C ARG A 508 21.56 6.13 12.33
N PHE A 509 20.74 7.08 12.78
CA PHE A 509 20.08 6.95 14.07
C PHE A 509 18.93 5.94 14.06
N ALA A 510 18.20 5.85 12.95
CA ALA A 510 17.15 4.87 12.77
C ALA A 510 17.69 3.43 12.84
N LEU A 511 18.80 3.13 12.15
CA LEU A 511 19.45 1.81 12.19
C LEU A 511 19.96 1.44 13.58
N LEU A 512 20.62 2.38 14.27
CA LEU A 512 21.08 2.16 15.65
C LEU A 512 19.91 1.88 16.59
N GLU A 513 18.82 2.64 16.47
CA GLU A 513 17.64 2.46 17.29
C GLU A 513 16.92 1.13 17.01
N ALA A 514 16.80 0.74 15.74
CA ALA A 514 16.27 -0.56 15.35
C ALA A 514 17.08 -1.71 15.98
N GLY A 515 18.42 -1.62 15.95
CA GLY A 515 19.30 -2.60 16.60
C GLY A 515 19.13 -2.66 18.12
N HIS A 516 19.04 -1.51 18.80
CA HIS A 516 18.79 -1.47 20.25
C HIS A 516 17.47 -2.15 20.63
N LEU A 517 16.39 -1.85 19.91
CA LEU A 517 15.09 -2.47 20.17
C LEU A 517 15.09 -3.96 19.80
N ALA A 518 15.64 -4.33 18.64
CA ALA A 518 15.72 -5.74 18.22
C ALA A 518 16.46 -6.59 19.27
N GLN A 519 17.58 -6.09 19.80
CA GLN A 519 18.32 -6.79 20.85
C GLN A 519 17.51 -6.92 22.15
N ASN A 520 16.82 -5.86 22.57
CA ASN A 520 15.93 -5.92 23.73
C ASN A 520 14.80 -6.94 23.54
N LEU A 521 14.18 -6.97 22.35
CA LEU A 521 13.12 -7.92 22.03
C LEU A 521 13.62 -9.37 22.17
N VAL A 522 14.76 -9.72 21.58
CA VAL A 522 15.26 -11.11 21.65
C VAL A 522 15.78 -11.49 23.04
N LEU A 523 16.31 -10.54 23.84
CA LEU A 523 16.71 -10.80 25.22
C LEU A 523 15.50 -11.05 26.12
N VAL A 524 14.46 -10.23 26.00
CA VAL A 524 13.21 -10.42 26.76
C VAL A 524 12.50 -11.68 26.30
N ALA A 525 12.50 -12.00 25.00
CA ALA A 525 11.96 -13.25 24.47
C ALA A 525 12.67 -14.46 25.09
N ALA A 526 14.01 -14.48 25.10
CA ALA A 526 14.78 -15.54 25.72
C ALA A 526 14.46 -15.69 27.22
N ALA A 527 14.39 -14.58 27.97
CA ALA A 527 14.03 -14.58 29.38
C ALA A 527 12.58 -15.06 29.62
N ALA A 528 11.66 -14.78 28.69
CA ALA A 528 10.29 -15.26 28.68
C ALA A 528 10.12 -16.68 28.11
N ARG A 529 11.21 -17.39 27.78
CA ARG A 529 11.20 -18.72 27.16
C ARG A 529 10.46 -18.76 25.81
N LEU A 530 10.63 -17.71 25.02
CA LEU A 530 10.22 -17.63 23.62
C LEU A 530 11.44 -17.82 22.70
N ALA A 531 11.26 -18.64 21.67
CA ALA A 531 12.19 -18.80 20.58
C ALA A 531 12.08 -17.60 19.63
N SER A 532 13.21 -17.03 19.19
CA SER A 532 13.23 -15.91 18.26
C SER A 532 14.51 -15.85 17.42
N ILE A 533 14.46 -15.12 16.31
CA ILE A 533 15.62 -14.78 15.48
C ILE A 533 15.36 -13.45 14.77
N THR A 534 16.39 -12.63 14.60
CA THR A 534 16.31 -11.40 13.80
C THR A 534 16.69 -11.70 12.36
N ILE A 535 15.77 -11.48 11.42
CA ILE A 535 16.01 -11.61 9.98
C ILE A 535 16.09 -10.22 9.35
N GLY A 536 17.25 -9.90 8.79
CA GLY A 536 17.47 -8.69 7.97
C GLY A 536 17.59 -8.98 6.47
N GLY A 537 17.63 -10.26 6.08
CA GLY A 537 17.68 -10.67 4.67
C GLY A 537 16.28 -10.95 4.15
N PHE A 538 15.63 -9.96 3.58
CA PHE A 538 14.32 -10.05 2.95
C PHE A 538 14.27 -9.13 1.74
N TYR A 539 13.27 -9.29 0.88
CA TYR A 539 13.00 -8.37 -0.23
C TYR A 539 12.20 -7.17 0.31
N ASP A 540 12.87 -6.06 0.59
CA ASP A 540 12.30 -4.87 1.23
C ASP A 540 10.94 -4.45 0.65
N ASP A 541 10.90 -4.17 -0.66
CA ASP A 541 9.68 -3.68 -1.31
C ASP A 541 8.55 -4.74 -1.31
N VAL A 542 8.88 -6.04 -1.30
CA VAL A 542 7.87 -7.12 -1.16
C VAL A 542 7.25 -7.08 0.22
N VAL A 543 8.07 -6.93 1.27
CA VAL A 543 7.59 -6.77 2.65
C VAL A 543 6.82 -5.47 2.79
N HIS A 544 7.31 -4.36 2.24
CA HIS A 544 6.65 -3.06 2.34
C HIS A 544 5.28 -3.09 1.68
N GLU A 545 5.16 -3.65 0.47
CA GLU A 545 3.86 -3.80 -0.18
C GLU A 545 2.92 -4.72 0.61
N LEU A 546 3.43 -5.86 1.10
CA LEU A 546 2.66 -6.79 1.94
C LEU A 546 2.13 -6.12 3.21
N LEU A 547 2.82 -5.11 3.72
CA LEU A 547 2.44 -4.40 4.94
C LEU A 547 1.76 -3.05 4.67
N GLY A 548 1.64 -2.65 3.40
CA GLY A 548 1.14 -1.33 3.01
C GLY A 548 2.00 -0.17 3.52
N ILE A 549 3.32 -0.37 3.54
CA ILE A 549 4.36 0.61 3.87
C ILE A 549 4.92 1.17 2.56
N ASP A 550 5.22 2.48 2.50
CA ASP A 550 5.72 3.11 1.26
C ASP A 550 7.20 2.80 0.95
N GLY A 551 7.97 2.34 1.93
CA GLY A 551 9.39 2.00 1.79
C GLY A 551 10.33 3.20 1.67
N VAL A 552 9.81 4.42 1.81
CA VAL A 552 10.53 5.68 1.61
C VAL A 552 10.53 6.53 2.88
N GLY A 553 9.33 6.80 3.43
CA GLY A 553 9.14 7.52 4.70
C GLY A 553 9.17 6.58 5.90
N GLU A 554 8.76 5.32 5.70
CA GLU A 554 8.89 4.23 6.67
C GLU A 554 9.57 3.02 6.01
N SER A 555 10.47 2.35 6.73
CA SER A 555 11.21 1.20 6.19
C SER A 555 11.36 0.09 7.24
N VAL A 556 11.02 -1.13 6.85
CA VAL A 556 11.22 -2.35 7.65
C VAL A 556 12.70 -2.66 7.80
N GLN A 557 13.13 -3.01 9.02
CA GLN A 557 14.52 -3.31 9.37
C GLN A 557 14.70 -4.76 9.83
N TYR A 558 13.70 -5.33 10.50
CA TYR A 558 13.75 -6.72 10.95
C TYR A 558 12.40 -7.41 10.82
N LEU A 559 12.44 -8.66 10.39
CA LEU A 559 11.40 -9.66 10.63
C LEU A 559 11.88 -10.55 11.79
N ILE A 560 11.04 -10.73 12.81
CA ILE A 560 11.40 -11.47 14.01
C ILE A 560 10.32 -12.52 14.29
N PRO A 561 10.46 -13.73 13.71
CA PRO A 561 9.63 -14.89 14.05
C PRO A 561 9.69 -15.18 15.55
N LEU A 562 8.54 -15.55 16.12
CA LEU A 562 8.37 -15.94 17.52
C LEU A 562 7.72 -17.30 17.61
N GLY A 563 8.16 -18.11 18.56
CA GLY A 563 7.53 -19.38 18.92
C GLY A 563 7.78 -19.75 20.38
N SER A 564 7.15 -20.81 20.84
CA SER A 564 7.44 -21.36 22.16
C SER A 564 8.83 -22.01 22.17
N ALA A 565 9.66 -21.71 23.18
CA ALA A 565 10.92 -22.44 23.42
C ALA A 565 10.73 -23.63 24.38
N ARG A 566 9.48 -23.99 24.71
CA ARG A 566 9.19 -25.13 25.59
C ARG A 566 9.32 -26.41 24.78
N ASP A 567 10.10 -27.35 25.30
CA ASP A 567 10.33 -28.64 24.66
C ASP A 567 9.00 -29.39 24.46
N PRO A 568 8.62 -29.78 23.24
CA PRO A 568 7.38 -30.53 22.98
C PRO A 568 7.32 -31.88 23.72
N GLY A 569 8.45 -32.39 24.23
CA GLY A 569 8.56 -33.69 24.91
C GLY A 569 8.64 -33.66 26.46
N GLY A 570 8.46 -32.51 27.10
CA GLY A 570 8.71 -32.35 28.54
C GLY A 570 7.55 -32.67 29.49
N LEU A 571 6.82 -33.77 29.28
CA LEU A 571 5.84 -34.30 30.25
C LEU A 571 5.98 -35.83 30.41
N SER A 572 7.14 -36.27 30.89
CA SER A 572 7.20 -37.44 31.78
C SER A 572 8.52 -37.39 32.54
N GLY A 573 8.44 -37.11 33.83
CA GLY A 573 9.56 -37.38 34.74
C GLY A 573 9.80 -38.88 34.78
N THR A 574 10.97 -39.30 34.32
CA THR A 574 11.64 -40.49 34.84
C THR A 574 13.07 -40.11 35.10
N THR A 575 13.33 -39.82 36.37
CA THR A 575 14.64 -40.03 37.00
C THR A 575 15.14 -41.43 36.63
N THR A 576 16.16 -41.51 35.81
CA THR A 576 17.11 -42.63 35.83
C THR A 576 18.42 -42.09 36.35
N THR A 577 18.58 -42.25 37.66
CA THR A 577 19.86 -42.49 38.32
C THR A 577 20.51 -43.76 37.78
N GLU A 578 21.82 -43.87 38.06
CA GLU A 578 22.76 -44.99 37.85
C GLU A 578 23.53 -44.93 36.53
N SER A 579 24.86 -45.02 36.48
CA SER A 579 25.90 -45.27 37.51
C SER A 579 27.25 -44.90 36.91
#